data_AF-A0A6C0AP20-F1
#
_entry.id   AF-A0A6C0AP20-F1
#
_cell.length_a   1.000
_cell.length_b   1.000
_cell.length_c   1.000
_cell.angle_alpha   90.00
_cell.angle_beta   90.00
_cell.angle_gamma   90.00
#
_symmetry.space_group_name_H-M   'P 1'
#
loop_
_entity.id
_entity.type
_entity.pdbx_description
1 polymer ?
#
loop_
_entity_poly.entity_id
_entity_poly.type
_entity_poly.pdbx_seq_one_letter_code
_entity_poly.pdbx_strand_id
1 'polypeptide(L)' 'MEYTVINNNRMYDLIDQVNNYIKAGWKPLGGISVGEHTFCQAMTRE' A
#
# COMPACT_ATOMS: atom_id res chain seq x y z
N MET A 1 12.21 -3.70 11.59
CA MET A 1 11.02 -4.27 10.91
C MET A 1 9.78 -3.46 11.26
N GLU A 2 9.55 -2.44 10.45
CA GLU A 2 8.37 -1.58 10.47
C GLU A 2 7.28 -2.15 9.54
N TYR A 3 6.03 -1.96 9.90
CA TYR A 3 4.87 -2.41 9.12
C TYR A 3 3.88 -1.26 8.94
N THR A 4 3.30 -1.16 7.75
CA THR A 4 2.20 -0.22 7.48
C THR A 4 1.23 -0.78 6.45
N VAL A 5 0.00 -0.27 6.46
CA VAL A 5 -1.03 -0.56 5.46
C VAL A 5 -1.43 0.76 4.81
N ILE A 6 -1.36 0.79 3.49
CA ILE A 6 -1.88 1.89 2.68
C ILE A 6 -3.28 1.47 2.24
N ASN A 7 -4.28 2.29 2.48
CA ASN A 7 -5.65 2.04 2.02
C ASN A 7 -6.21 3.26 1.29
N ASN A 8 -6.94 3.01 0.20
CA ASN A 8 -7.57 4.06 -0.57
C ASN A 8 -8.81 3.53 -1.29
N ASN A 9 -9.79 4.41 -1.52
CA ASN A 9 -10.98 4.08 -2.29
C ASN A 9 -10.81 4.28 -3.80
N ARG A 10 -9.70 4.89 -4.22
CA ARG A 10 -9.30 5.08 -5.61
C ARG A 10 -8.01 4.34 -5.89
N MET A 11 -8.03 3.51 -6.93
CA MET A 11 -6.89 2.69 -7.32
C MET A 11 -5.65 3.53 -7.67
N TYR A 12 -5.82 4.63 -8.40
CA TYR A 12 -4.70 5.51 -8.78
C TYR A 12 -4.03 6.17 -7.57
N ASP A 13 -4.84 6.67 -6.63
CA ASP A 13 -4.32 7.28 -5.40
C ASP A 13 -3.57 6.25 -4.53
N LEU A 14 -4.03 4.98 -4.51
CA LEU A 14 -3.30 3.89 -3.87
C LEU A 14 -1.93 3.66 -4.53
N ILE A 15 -1.91 3.56 -5.87
CA ILE A 15 -0.69 3.32 -6.64
C ILE A 15 0.34 4.42 -6.38
N ASP A 16 -0.08 5.68 -6.40
CA ASP A 16 0.81 6.82 -6.13
C ASP A 16 1.40 6.76 -4.72
N GLN A 17 0.59 6.44 -3.71
CA GLN A 17 1.07 6.28 -2.35
C GLN A 17 2.04 5.10 -2.22
N VAL A 18 1.70 3.92 -2.77
CA VAL A 18 2.59 2.75 -2.77
C VAL A 18 3.94 3.08 -3.42
N ASN A 19 3.94 3.76 -4.56
CA ASN A 19 5.16 4.19 -5.24
C ASN A 19 6.02 5.14 -4.39
N ASN A 20 5.40 6.06 -3.64
CA ASN A 20 6.13 6.95 -2.73
C ASN A 20 6.75 6.18 -1.57
N TYR A 21 6.05 5.19 -1.01
CA TYR A 21 6.60 4.30 0.01
C TYR A 21 7.76 3.45 -0.52
N ILE A 22 7.65 2.92 -1.74
CA ILE A 22 8.74 2.17 -2.39
C ILE A 22 9.99 3.05 -2.55
N LYS A 23 9.83 4.31 -2.99
CA LYS A 23 10.95 5.27 -3.06
C LYS A 23 11.58 5.56 -1.70
N ALA A 24 10.78 5.50 -0.62
CA ALA A 24 11.25 5.66 0.75
C ALA A 24 11.83 4.36 1.37
N GLY A 25 12.03 3.32 0.56
CA GLY A 25 12.67 2.07 0.98
C GLY A 25 11.73 1.00 1.54
N TRP A 26 10.42 1.18 1.41
CA TRP A 26 9.44 0.17 1.81
C TRP A 26 9.24 -0.90 0.73
N LYS A 27 8.94 -2.12 1.15
CA LYS A 27 8.71 -3.29 0.28
C LYS A 27 7.26 -3.76 0.42
N PRO A 28 6.53 -4.04 -0.68
CA PRO A 28 5.18 -4.59 -0.61
C PRO A 28 5.19 -6.04 -0.10
N LEU A 29 4.23 -6.37 0.77
CA LEU A 29 4.04 -7.72 1.33
C LEU A 29 2.81 -8.45 0.76
N GLY A 30 1.82 -7.72 0.25
CA GLY A 30 0.61 -8.28 -0.33
C GLY A 30 -0.50 -7.24 -0.45
N GLY A 31 -1.27 -7.32 -1.55
CA GLY A 31 -2.44 -6.50 -1.77
C GLY A 31 -3.71 -7.23 -1.32
N ILE A 32 -4.59 -6.54 -0.61
CA ILE A 32 -5.91 -7.07 -0.21
C ILE A 32 -6.95 -6.05 -0.66
N SER A 33 -7.95 -6.48 -1.43
CA SER A 33 -9.14 -5.68 -1.71
C SER A 33 -10.18 -5.96 -0.62
N VAL A 34 -10.60 -4.94 0.13
CA VAL A 34 -11.54 -5.09 1.25
C VAL A 34 -12.85 -4.39 0.88
N GLY A 35 -13.72 -5.05 0.11
CA GLY A 35 -15.02 -4.54 -0.31
C GLY A 35 -15.04 -3.99 -1.75
N GLU A 36 -16.20 -3.51 -2.21
CA GLU A 36 -16.44 -3.13 -3.61
C GLU A 36 -15.50 -2.02 -4.14
N HIS A 37 -15.00 -1.14 -3.26
CA HIS A 37 -14.20 0.01 -3.67
C HIS A 37 -13.13 0.41 -2.64
N THR A 38 -12.54 -0.52 -1.90
CA THR A 38 -11.39 -0.21 -1.02
C THR A 38 -10.21 -1.09 -1.36
N PHE A 39 -9.13 -0.45 -1.80
CA PHE A 39 -7.87 -1.09 -2.11
C PHE A 39 -6.92 -0.93 -0.93
N CYS A 40 -6.26 -2.01 -0.53
CA CYS A 40 -5.26 -1.99 0.53
C CYS A 40 -3.97 -2.65 0.05
N GLN A 41 -2.83 -2.07 0.44
CA GLN A 41 -1.50 -2.63 0.20
C GLN A 41 -0.72 -2.65 1.52
N ALA A 42 -0.30 -3.84 1.95
CA ALA A 42 0.59 -4.01 3.08
C ALA A 42 2.04 -3.76 2.65
N MET A 43 2.80 -3.05 3.47
CA MET A 43 4.19 -2.67 3.23
C MET A 43 5.05 -2.95 4.48
N THR A 44 6.32 -3.28 4.28
CA THR A 44 7.32 -3.48 5.35
C THR A 44 8.62 -2.74 5.04
N ARG A 45 9.40 -2.41 6.08
CA ARG A 45 10.75 -1.89 5.95
C ARG A 45 11.63 -2.49 7.05
N GLU A 46 12.82 -2.95 6.68
CA GLU A 46 13.75 -3.58 7.62
C GLU A 46 14.40 -2.57 8.57
#